data_AF-A0A126UZ14-F1
#
_entry.id   AF-A0A126UZ14-F1
#
_cell.length_a   1.000
_cell.length_b   1.000
_cell.length_c   1.000
_cell.angle_alpha   90.00
_cell.angle_beta   90.00
_cell.angle_gamma   90.00
#
_symmetry.space_group_name_H-M   'P 1'
#
loop_
_entity.id
_entity.type
_entity.pdbx_description
1 polymer ?
#
loop_
_entity_poly.entity_id
_entity_poly.type
_entity_poly.pdbx_seq_one_letter_code
_entity_poly.pdbx_strand_id
1 'polypeptide(L)'
;MRLLIRTDGDTIIGGGHVMRCLTLANEATARGHHVEFVMAARLNTMSQRVRDSGFKVHDISPSSPPPHDPAGPAHSNWLATSWQEDARATAEAAQKFDPDWIIWDHYGLDARWTHEVRSATSTAQFMAIDDLDDRALGSERVLDQTRMSETARLNPADATLTGASFALLRPEFAALRPTALAGRNDTVTRILIAPGMVDGSGLAPRTASARRIS
;
A
#
# COMPACT_ATOMS: atom_id res chain seq x y z
N MET A 1 19.34 -7.00 -1.36
CA MET A 1 18.75 -6.11 -2.37
C MET A 1 18.37 -4.80 -1.71
N ARG A 2 18.20 -3.75 -2.52
CA ARG A 2 17.75 -2.41 -2.15
C ARG A 2 16.33 -2.21 -2.68
N LEU A 3 15.38 -2.00 -1.77
CA LEU A 3 13.96 -1.84 -2.08
C LEU A 3 13.55 -0.40 -1.79
N LEU A 4 13.01 0.29 -2.79
CA LEU A 4 12.39 1.60 -2.63
C LEU A 4 10.88 1.43 -2.66
N ILE A 5 10.19 1.81 -1.59
CA ILE A 5 8.74 1.65 -1.46
C ILE A 5 8.03 2.99 -1.57
N ARG A 6 7.21 3.18 -2.60
CA ARG A 6 6.32 4.35 -2.76
C ARG A 6 4.93 4.03 -2.21
N THR A 7 4.54 4.68 -1.13
CA THR A 7 3.19 4.52 -0.56
C THR A 7 2.79 5.73 0.26
N ASP A 8 1.49 6.00 0.38
CA ASP A 8 0.95 7.05 1.25
C ASP A 8 -0.05 6.50 2.26
N GLY A 9 -0.21 7.27 3.33
CA GLY A 9 -1.32 7.09 4.25
C GLY A 9 -1.61 8.40 4.97
N ASP A 10 -2.89 8.69 5.17
CA ASP A 10 -3.34 9.83 5.96
C ASP A 10 -4.74 9.57 6.53
N THR A 11 -5.38 10.61 7.06
CA THR A 11 -6.74 10.54 7.59
C THR A 11 -7.83 10.41 6.52
N ILE A 12 -7.50 10.61 5.24
CA ILE A 12 -8.42 10.54 4.11
C ILE A 12 -8.33 9.16 3.43
N ILE A 13 -7.12 8.76 3.03
CA ILE A 13 -6.88 7.49 2.32
C ILE A 13 -6.71 6.30 3.29
N GLY A 14 -6.53 6.61 4.57
CA GLY A 14 -6.27 5.63 5.62
C GLY A 14 -4.83 5.14 5.66
N GLY A 15 -4.53 4.23 6.60
CA GLY A 15 -3.18 3.68 6.78
C GLY A 15 -2.97 2.30 6.17
N GLY A 16 -3.94 1.75 5.43
CA GLY A 16 -3.88 0.37 4.94
C GLY A 16 -2.65 0.09 4.07
N HIS A 17 -2.36 0.99 3.13
CA HIS A 17 -1.17 0.93 2.26
C HIS A 17 0.12 0.96 3.07
N VAL A 18 0.26 1.95 3.96
CA VAL A 18 1.44 2.07 4.84
C VAL A 18 1.65 0.83 5.71
N MET A 19 0.59 0.28 6.31
CA MET A 19 0.72 -0.87 7.21
C MET A 19 1.13 -2.16 6.48
N ARG A 20 0.61 -2.41 5.27
CA ARG A 20 1.02 -3.58 4.49
C ARG A 20 2.43 -3.42 3.92
N CYS A 21 2.80 -2.22 3.47
CA CYS A 21 4.16 -1.89 3.05
C CYS A 21 5.17 -2.00 4.21
N LEU A 22 4.82 -1.58 5.43
CA LEU A 22 5.66 -1.79 6.61
C LEU A 22 5.86 -3.28 6.93
N THR A 23 4.81 -4.08 6.74
CA THR A 23 4.91 -5.54 6.92
C THR A 23 5.92 -6.14 5.96
N LEU A 24 5.85 -5.76 4.68
CA LEU A 24 6.81 -6.17 3.66
C LEU A 24 8.23 -5.66 3.98
N ALA A 25 8.37 -4.40 4.37
CA ALA A 25 9.67 -3.79 4.67
C ALA A 25 10.37 -4.44 5.86
N ASN A 26 9.62 -4.75 6.92
CA ASN A 26 10.14 -5.44 8.10
C ASN A 26 10.63 -6.84 7.75
N GLU A 27 9.84 -7.62 7.00
CA GLU A 27 10.25 -8.96 6.57
C GLU A 27 11.47 -8.91 5.63
N ALA A 28 11.49 -7.98 4.68
CA ALA A 28 12.64 -7.81 3.79
C ALA A 28 13.92 -7.44 4.57
N THR A 29 13.80 -6.56 5.57
CA THR A 29 14.93 -6.15 6.43
C THR A 29 15.41 -7.32 7.29
N ALA A 30 14.49 -8.11 7.87
CA ALA A 30 14.83 -9.31 8.62
C ALA A 30 15.60 -10.33 7.77
N ARG A 31 15.39 -10.34 6.46
CA ARG A 31 16.13 -11.16 5.47
C ARG A 31 17.41 -10.51 4.96
N GLY A 32 17.85 -9.40 5.54
CA GLY A 32 19.09 -8.70 5.19
C GLY A 32 19.00 -7.81 3.95
N HIS A 33 17.80 -7.35 3.58
CA HIS A 33 17.63 -6.34 2.53
C HIS A 33 17.58 -4.93 3.11
N HIS A 34 17.91 -3.94 2.28
CA HIS A 34 17.85 -2.53 2.68
C HIS A 34 16.60 -1.89 2.08
N VAL A 35 15.80 -1.22 2.90
CA VAL A 35 14.51 -0.67 2.50
C VAL A 35 14.45 0.82 2.83
N GLU A 36 14.07 1.64 1.85
CA GLU A 36 13.75 3.06 2.03
C GLU A 36 12.35 3.35 1.47
N PHE A 37 11.71 4.40 1.96
CA PHE A 37 10.35 4.78 1.58
C PHE A 37 10.33 6.12 0.86
N VAL A 38 9.38 6.29 -0.06
CA VAL A 38 9.00 7.58 -0.66
C VAL A 38 7.54 7.84 -0.32
N MET A 39 7.26 9.00 0.28
CA MET A 39 5.92 9.33 0.78
C MET A 39 5.58 10.79 0.50
N ALA A 40 4.36 11.03 0.03
CA ALA A 40 3.75 12.34 -0.11
C ALA A 40 2.70 12.52 1.00
N ALA A 41 3.10 13.16 2.10
CA ALA A 41 2.22 13.32 3.25
C ALA A 41 1.70 14.76 3.36
N ARG A 42 0.38 14.96 3.36
CA ARG A 42 -0.23 16.23 3.80
C ARG A 42 -0.11 16.42 5.31
N LEU A 43 -0.20 15.31 6.03
CA LEU A 43 0.02 15.20 7.47
C LEU A 43 1.07 14.12 7.71
N ASN A 44 2.14 14.47 8.41
CA ASN A 44 3.31 13.59 8.59
C ASN A 44 3.07 12.40 9.52
N THR A 45 1.84 12.13 10.00
CA THR A 45 1.57 11.08 10.98
C THR A 45 1.98 9.69 10.48
N MET A 46 1.70 9.35 9.23
CA MET A 46 2.07 8.05 8.68
C MET A 46 3.54 7.97 8.26
N SER A 47 4.11 9.05 7.72
CA SER A 47 5.55 9.08 7.43
C SER A 47 6.37 9.02 8.72
N GLN A 48 5.90 9.64 9.80
CA GLN A 48 6.52 9.52 11.13
C GLN A 48 6.46 8.08 11.64
N ARG A 49 5.32 7.39 11.51
CA ARG A 49 5.22 5.96 11.86
C ARG A 49 6.24 5.10 11.12
N VAL A 50 6.50 5.39 9.85
CA VAL A 50 7.52 4.68 9.06
C VAL A 50 8.93 4.96 9.60
N ARG A 51 9.23 6.24 9.93
CA ARG A 51 10.50 6.62 10.57
C ARG A 51 10.68 5.98 11.94
N ASP A 52 9.64 5.94 12.76
CA ASP A 52 9.64 5.31 14.09
C ASP A 52 9.87 3.80 14.01
N SER A 53 9.53 3.18 12.87
CA SER A 53 9.81 1.78 12.58
C SER A 53 11.26 1.54 12.10
N GLY A 54 12.09 2.59 12.06
CA GLY A 54 13.51 2.51 11.71
C GLY A 54 13.83 2.72 10.23
N PHE A 55 12.84 3.08 9.39
CA PHE A 55 13.05 3.28 7.96
C PHE A 55 13.30 4.73 7.59
N LYS A 56 14.21 4.95 6.64
CA LYS A 56 14.39 6.27 6.02
C LYS A 56 13.23 6.56 5.07
N VAL A 57 12.76 7.81 5.11
CA VAL A 57 11.67 8.32 4.27
C VAL A 57 12.19 9.51 3.46
N HIS A 58 11.98 9.46 2.15
CA HIS A 58 12.12 10.60 1.23
C HIS A 58 10.75 11.24 1.08
N ASP A 59 10.62 12.48 1.57
CA ASP A 59 9.36 13.21 1.49
C ASP A 59 9.16 13.85 0.12
N ILE A 60 7.94 13.73 -0.40
CA ILE A 60 7.44 14.47 -1.54
C ILE A 60 6.62 15.65 -1.01
N SER A 61 7.00 16.86 -1.42
CA SER A 61 6.27 18.08 -1.04
C SER A 61 4.85 18.07 -1.63
N PRO A 62 3.81 18.25 -0.79
CA PRO A 62 2.44 18.32 -1.27
C PRO A 62 2.14 19.67 -1.96
N SER A 63 1.23 19.63 -2.93
CA SER A 63 0.67 20.82 -3.59
C SER A 63 -0.68 21.21 -2.95
N SER A 64 -0.95 22.51 -2.88
CA SER A 64 -2.18 23.07 -2.32
C SER A 64 -2.81 24.14 -3.22
N PRO A 65 -3.96 23.87 -3.86
CA PRO A 65 -4.68 22.59 -3.88
C PRO A 65 -3.87 21.49 -4.60
N PRO A 66 -4.18 20.19 -4.37
CA PRO A 66 -3.57 19.14 -5.17
C PRO A 66 -4.08 19.30 -6.61
N PRO A 67 -3.21 19.16 -7.62
CA PRO A 67 -3.63 19.21 -9.00
C PRO A 67 -4.58 18.05 -9.32
N HIS A 68 -5.63 18.35 -10.08
CA HIS A 68 -6.59 17.36 -10.56
C HIS A 68 -6.16 16.86 -11.94
N ASP A 69 -6.13 15.54 -12.12
CA ASP A 69 -5.87 14.90 -13.42
C ASP A 69 -7.15 14.23 -13.93
N PRO A 70 -7.91 14.87 -14.85
CA PRO A 70 -9.12 14.28 -15.42
C PRO A 70 -8.87 13.03 -16.26
N ALA A 71 -7.63 12.84 -16.75
CA ALA A 71 -7.25 11.70 -17.56
C ALA A 71 -6.64 10.57 -16.72
N GLY A 72 -6.52 10.78 -15.40
CA GLY A 72 -5.90 9.83 -14.49
C GLY A 72 -6.85 8.82 -13.88
N PRO A 73 -6.34 7.99 -12.97
CA PRO A 73 -7.13 6.99 -12.25
C PRO A 73 -8.28 7.63 -11.47
N ALA A 74 -9.31 6.84 -11.16
CA ALA A 74 -10.45 7.30 -10.35
C ALA A 74 -10.03 7.89 -8.99
N HIS A 75 -8.90 7.43 -8.47
CA HIS A 75 -8.30 7.86 -7.20
C HIS A 75 -7.17 8.88 -7.35
N SER A 76 -7.07 9.58 -8.49
CA SER A 76 -6.01 10.61 -8.71
C SER A 76 -6.00 11.70 -7.64
N ASN A 77 -7.16 12.03 -7.08
CA ASN A 77 -7.32 13.01 -6.00
C ASN A 77 -6.71 12.57 -4.65
N TRP A 78 -6.26 11.31 -4.53
CA TRP A 78 -5.57 10.81 -3.34
C TRP A 78 -4.10 11.25 -3.32
N LEU A 79 -3.53 11.61 -4.48
CA LEU A 79 -2.18 12.15 -4.52
C LEU A 79 -2.12 13.52 -3.82
N ALA A 80 -1.09 13.71 -3.02
CA ALA A 80 -0.84 15.00 -2.38
C ALA A 80 -0.25 16.04 -3.33
N THR A 81 0.22 15.63 -4.52
CA THR A 81 0.80 16.47 -5.58
C THR A 81 0.48 15.91 -6.97
N SER A 82 0.98 16.50 -8.07
CA SER A 82 0.78 15.90 -9.41
C SER A 82 1.52 14.58 -9.55
N TRP A 83 1.01 13.65 -10.36
CA TRP A 83 1.71 12.39 -10.60
C TRP A 83 3.09 12.62 -11.24
N GLN A 84 3.27 13.70 -12.01
CA GLN A 84 4.55 14.08 -12.59
C GLN A 84 5.56 14.56 -11.54
N GLU A 85 5.13 15.39 -10.60
CA GLU A 85 5.98 15.83 -9.49
C GLU A 85 6.32 14.66 -8.56
N ASP A 86 5.36 13.78 -8.32
CA ASP A 86 5.57 12.54 -7.57
C ASP A 86 6.59 11.62 -8.26
N ALA A 87 6.44 11.40 -9.57
CA ALA A 87 7.37 10.61 -10.36
C ALA A 87 8.77 11.21 -10.34
N ARG A 88 8.90 12.54 -10.48
CA ARG A 88 10.19 13.23 -10.39
C ARG A 88 10.85 13.05 -9.03
N ALA A 89 10.11 13.27 -7.94
CA ALA A 89 10.65 13.11 -6.59
C ALA A 89 11.03 11.65 -6.28
N THR A 90 10.21 10.69 -6.72
CA THR A 90 10.52 9.26 -6.61
C THR A 90 11.74 8.89 -7.42
N ALA A 91 11.87 9.40 -8.65
CA ALA A 91 13.04 9.20 -9.50
C ALA A 91 14.32 9.76 -8.87
N GLU A 92 14.27 10.96 -8.27
CA GLU A 92 15.42 11.53 -7.55
C GLU A 92 15.82 10.67 -6.34
N ALA A 93 14.85 10.15 -5.60
CA ALA A 93 15.12 9.21 -4.51
C ALA A 93 15.74 7.91 -5.05
N ALA A 94 15.21 7.37 -6.15
CA ALA A 94 15.73 6.18 -6.81
C ALA A 94 17.15 6.37 -7.36
N GLN A 95 17.50 7.53 -7.93
CA GLN A 95 18.86 7.79 -8.40
C GLN A 95 19.88 7.83 -7.25
N LYS A 96 19.51 8.40 -6.10
CA LYS A 96 20.35 8.44 -4.90
C LYS A 96 20.46 7.05 -4.25
N PHE A 97 19.35 6.31 -4.26
CA PHE A 97 19.20 5.04 -3.58
C PHE A 97 19.49 3.82 -4.47
N ASP A 98 19.69 3.97 -5.77
CA ASP A 98 20.01 2.91 -6.73
C ASP A 98 19.34 1.55 -6.40
N PRO A 99 17.99 1.49 -6.42
CA PRO A 99 17.25 0.31 -5.98
C PRO A 99 17.29 -0.83 -7.00
N ASP A 100 17.30 -2.06 -6.51
CA ASP A 100 17.01 -3.25 -7.30
C ASP A 100 15.51 -3.35 -7.61
N TRP A 101 14.67 -2.86 -6.68
CA TRP A 101 13.21 -2.92 -6.74
C TRP A 101 12.57 -1.59 -6.38
N ILE A 102 11.61 -1.18 -7.20
CA ILE A 102 10.65 -0.12 -6.86
C ILE A 102 9.29 -0.78 -6.67
N ILE A 103 8.81 -0.73 -5.43
CA ILE A 103 7.52 -1.30 -5.03
C ILE A 103 6.58 -0.14 -4.74
N TRP A 104 5.39 -0.14 -5.32
CA TRP A 104 4.46 0.97 -5.12
C TRP A 104 3.05 0.47 -4.78
N ASP A 105 2.41 1.17 -3.85
CA ASP A 105 1.07 0.87 -3.32
C ASP A 105 0.30 2.18 -3.19
N HIS A 106 -0.32 2.60 -4.30
CA HIS A 106 -1.07 3.85 -4.38
C HIS A 106 -2.10 3.85 -5.53
N TYR A 107 -3.38 3.98 -5.23
CA TYR A 107 -4.45 3.93 -6.25
C TYR A 107 -4.46 5.10 -7.24
N GLY A 108 -3.90 6.24 -6.86
CA GLY A 108 -3.77 7.40 -7.73
C GLY A 108 -2.63 7.32 -8.78
N LEU A 109 -1.82 6.26 -8.78
CA LEU A 109 -0.68 6.09 -9.70
C LEU A 109 -0.97 5.02 -10.75
N ASP A 110 -0.46 5.20 -11.97
CA ASP A 110 -0.67 4.28 -13.10
C ASP A 110 0.60 4.12 -13.96
N ALA A 111 0.47 3.48 -15.11
CA ALA A 111 1.56 3.23 -16.05
C ALA A 111 2.33 4.49 -16.49
N ARG A 112 1.71 5.68 -16.48
CA ARG A 112 2.40 6.95 -16.83
C ARG A 112 3.44 7.29 -15.77
N TRP A 113 3.07 7.17 -14.50
CA TRP A 113 4.01 7.32 -13.39
C TRP A 113 5.13 6.29 -13.45
N THR A 114 4.78 5.01 -13.67
CA THR A 114 5.78 3.94 -13.77
C THR A 114 6.77 4.20 -14.90
N HIS A 115 6.30 4.67 -16.05
CA HIS A 115 7.15 5.01 -17.19
C HIS A 115 8.16 6.12 -16.86
N GLU A 116 7.71 7.22 -16.27
CA GLU A 116 8.58 8.34 -15.89
C GLU A 116 9.64 7.92 -14.88
N VAL A 117 9.25 7.23 -13.80
CA VAL A 117 10.21 6.76 -12.79
C VAL A 117 11.21 5.77 -13.40
N ARG A 118 10.72 4.85 -14.24
CA ARG A 118 11.57 3.87 -14.94
C ARG A 118 12.59 4.55 -15.85
N SER A 119 12.22 5.59 -16.57
CA SER A 119 13.13 6.32 -17.47
C SER A 119 14.36 6.91 -16.75
N ALA A 120 14.22 7.15 -15.45
CA ALA A 120 15.26 7.69 -14.59
C ALA A 120 16.09 6.62 -13.84
N THR A 121 15.78 5.34 -14.05
CA THR A 121 16.46 4.18 -13.42
C THR A 121 16.96 3.21 -14.47
N SER A 122 18.13 2.61 -14.27
CA SER A 122 18.75 1.77 -15.29
C SER A 122 18.36 0.28 -15.19
N THR A 123 18.10 -0.23 -13.97
CA THR A 123 17.99 -1.68 -13.73
C THR A 123 16.87 -2.08 -12.76
N ALA A 124 16.18 -1.12 -12.15
CA ALA A 124 15.16 -1.40 -11.14
C ALA A 124 13.96 -2.17 -11.73
N GLN A 125 13.54 -3.22 -11.04
CA GLN A 125 12.30 -3.93 -11.34
C GLN A 125 11.11 -3.26 -10.64
N PHE A 126 9.93 -3.23 -11.28
CA PHE A 126 8.75 -2.60 -10.70
C PHE A 126 7.72 -3.64 -10.28
N MET A 127 7.18 -3.45 -9.08
CA MET A 127 6.05 -4.22 -8.56
C MET A 127 4.98 -3.29 -7.99
N ALA A 128 3.76 -3.41 -8.50
CA ALA A 128 2.59 -2.75 -7.94
C ALA A 128 1.93 -3.65 -6.88
N ILE A 129 1.44 -3.07 -5.79
CA ILE A 129 0.43 -3.71 -4.93
C ILE A 129 -0.91 -3.12 -5.34
N ASP A 130 -1.79 -3.93 -5.94
CA ASP A 130 -3.02 -3.43 -6.54
C ASP A 130 -4.13 -4.49 -6.51
N ASP A 131 -5.23 -4.16 -5.81
CA ASP A 131 -6.45 -4.96 -5.70
C ASP A 131 -7.64 -4.36 -6.49
N LEU A 132 -7.43 -3.29 -7.25
CA LEU A 132 -8.47 -2.63 -8.05
C LEU A 132 -8.59 -3.22 -9.45
N ASP A 133 -7.46 -3.49 -10.13
CA ASP A 133 -7.40 -4.00 -11.50
C ASP A 133 -8.15 -3.11 -12.53
N ASP A 134 -8.23 -1.81 -12.25
CA ASP A 134 -9.03 -0.82 -12.98
C ASP A 134 -8.22 0.02 -13.98
N ARG A 135 -6.90 -0.16 -14.01
CA ARG A 135 -5.96 0.62 -14.84
C ARG A 135 -4.70 -0.15 -15.17
N ALA A 136 -4.02 0.28 -16.23
CA ALA A 136 -2.69 -0.20 -16.56
C ALA A 136 -1.67 0.27 -15.51
N LEU A 137 -0.87 -0.67 -14.98
CA LEU A 137 0.10 -0.41 -13.91
C LEU A 137 1.51 -0.10 -14.45
N GLY A 138 1.87 -0.62 -15.64
CA GLY A 138 3.21 -0.47 -16.23
C GLY A 138 4.35 -1.18 -15.49
N SER A 139 4.01 -1.94 -14.44
CA SER A 139 4.95 -2.74 -13.65
C SER A 139 5.04 -4.16 -14.22
N GLU A 140 6.22 -4.77 -14.17
CA GLU A 140 6.43 -6.16 -14.61
C GLU A 140 5.74 -7.15 -13.66
N ARG A 141 5.48 -6.73 -12.41
CA ARG A 141 4.81 -7.55 -11.42
C ARG A 141 3.67 -6.83 -10.74
N VAL A 142 2.66 -7.59 -10.36
CA VAL A 142 1.57 -7.12 -9.51
C VAL A 142 1.31 -8.12 -8.38
N LEU A 143 1.14 -7.58 -7.17
CA LEU A 143 0.66 -8.28 -5.99
C LEU A 143 -0.79 -7.88 -5.72
N ASP A 144 -1.69 -8.85 -5.87
CA ASP A 144 -3.12 -8.73 -5.61
C ASP A 144 -3.52 -9.72 -4.51
N GLN A 145 -3.21 -9.35 -3.28
CA GLN A 145 -3.38 -10.23 -2.11
C GLN A 145 -4.84 -10.52 -1.75
N THR A 146 -5.81 -9.79 -2.31
CA THR A 146 -7.24 -9.93 -1.99
C THR A 146 -8.01 -10.70 -3.04
N ARG A 147 -7.46 -10.87 -4.25
CA ARG A 147 -8.09 -11.65 -5.32
C ARG A 147 -8.14 -13.14 -4.99
N MET A 148 -9.37 -13.60 -4.72
CA MET A 148 -9.70 -15.01 -4.54
C MET A 148 -10.33 -15.65 -5.78
N SER A 149 -10.66 -14.85 -6.80
CA SER A 149 -11.22 -15.33 -8.07
C SER A 149 -10.13 -15.94 -8.95
N GLU A 150 -10.49 -17.00 -9.67
CA GLU A 150 -9.64 -17.61 -10.71
C GLU A 150 -9.68 -16.81 -12.04
N THR A 151 -10.56 -15.81 -12.15
CA THR A 151 -10.63 -14.95 -13.33
C THR A 151 -9.35 -14.13 -13.49
N ALA A 152 -8.76 -14.20 -14.69
CA ALA A 152 -7.60 -13.41 -15.06
C ALA A 152 -7.84 -11.92 -14.82
N ARG A 153 -6.76 -11.20 -14.51
CA ARG A 153 -6.78 -9.74 -14.38
C ARG A 153 -7.07 -9.09 -15.73
N LEU A 154 -7.82 -7.99 -15.71
CA LEU A 154 -8.05 -7.15 -16.90
C LEU A 154 -6.77 -6.43 -17.31
N ASN A 155 -5.96 -6.02 -16.32
CA ASN A 155 -4.68 -5.38 -16.51
C ASN A 155 -3.57 -6.27 -15.92
N PRO A 156 -3.20 -7.36 -16.63
CA PRO A 156 -2.17 -8.27 -16.15
C PRO A 156 -0.77 -7.64 -16.25
N ALA A 157 0.12 -8.07 -15.37
CA ALA A 157 1.56 -7.86 -15.47
C ALA A 157 2.24 -9.17 -15.90
N ASP A 158 3.53 -9.12 -16.27
CA ASP A 158 4.30 -10.31 -16.68
C ASP A 158 4.28 -11.42 -15.62
N ALA A 159 4.24 -11.04 -14.34
CA ALA A 159 3.94 -11.96 -13.24
C ALA A 159 2.89 -11.38 -12.28
N THR A 160 1.89 -12.19 -11.95
CA THR A 160 0.80 -11.83 -11.03
C THR A 160 0.83 -12.74 -9.80
N LEU A 161 0.95 -12.15 -8.62
CA LEU A 161 0.91 -12.84 -7.32
C LEU A 161 -0.46 -12.61 -6.70
N THR A 162 -1.34 -13.62 -6.69
CA THR A 162 -2.74 -13.46 -6.28
C THR A 162 -3.12 -14.28 -5.05
N GLY A 163 -4.02 -13.70 -4.25
CA GLY A 163 -4.72 -14.39 -3.19
C GLY A 163 -3.97 -14.48 -1.87
N ALA A 164 -4.62 -15.14 -0.91
CA ALA A 164 -4.25 -15.12 0.50
C ALA A 164 -2.85 -15.71 0.79
N SER A 165 -2.30 -16.54 -0.10
CA SER A 165 -0.93 -17.05 0.01
C SER A 165 0.14 -15.97 -0.07
N PHE A 166 -0.20 -14.80 -0.62
CA PHE A 166 0.68 -13.63 -0.69
C PHE A 166 0.26 -12.49 0.25
N ALA A 167 -0.65 -12.77 1.20
CA ALA A 167 -1.13 -11.74 2.12
C ALA A 167 0.00 -11.21 3.01
N LEU A 168 0.19 -9.89 2.98
CA LEU A 168 1.13 -9.17 3.83
C LEU A 168 0.54 -9.01 5.25
N LEU A 169 0.59 -10.10 6.01
CA LEU A 169 0.13 -10.14 7.40
C LEU A 169 1.29 -9.98 8.37
N ARG A 170 1.08 -9.15 9.40
CA ARG A 170 2.08 -8.98 10.44
C ARG A 170 2.30 -10.31 11.19
N PRO A 171 3.55 -10.63 11.61
CA PRO A 171 3.89 -11.94 12.17
C PRO A 171 3.05 -12.36 13.38
N GLU A 172 2.55 -11.41 14.18
CA GLU A 172 1.71 -11.72 15.33
C GLU A 172 0.39 -12.42 14.95
N PHE A 173 -0.15 -12.18 13.75
CA PHE A 173 -1.35 -12.89 13.29
C PHE A 173 -1.06 -14.38 13.09
N ALA A 174 0.11 -14.71 12.55
CA ALA A 174 0.54 -16.09 12.40
C ALA A 174 0.80 -16.74 13.78
N ALA A 175 1.46 -16.02 14.69
CA ALA A 175 1.75 -16.50 16.04
C ALA A 175 0.47 -16.76 16.87
N LEU A 176 -0.57 -15.93 16.69
CA LEU A 176 -1.84 -16.06 17.41
C LEU A 176 -2.81 -17.07 16.78
N ARG A 177 -2.56 -17.52 15.55
CA ARG A 177 -3.48 -18.40 14.80
C ARG A 177 -3.81 -19.70 15.55
N PRO A 178 -2.85 -20.47 16.12
CA PRO A 178 -3.19 -21.69 16.85
C PRO A 178 -4.12 -21.44 18.03
N THR A 179 -3.84 -20.40 18.82
CA THR A 179 -4.67 -19.99 19.96
C THR A 179 -6.07 -19.58 19.52
N ALA A 180 -6.18 -18.81 18.42
CA ALA A 180 -7.46 -18.38 17.88
C ALA A 180 -8.31 -19.56 17.37
N LEU A 181 -7.68 -20.59 16.80
CA LEU A 181 -8.37 -21.80 16.34
C LEU A 181 -8.78 -22.72 17.50
N ALA A 182 -7.96 -22.83 18.55
CA ALA A 182 -8.29 -23.63 19.74
C ALA A 182 -9.46 -23.04 20.54
N GLY A 183 -9.63 -21.71 20.52
CA GLY A 183 -10.72 -21.01 21.17
C GLY A 183 -12.01 -20.91 20.35
N ARG A 184 -12.07 -21.47 19.13
CA ARG A 184 -13.28 -21.41 18.29
C ARG A 184 -14.38 -22.29 18.89
N ASN A 185 -15.51 -21.66 19.16
CA ASN A 185 -16.75 -22.29 19.58
C ASN A 185 -17.86 -22.04 18.54
N ASP A 186 -18.80 -22.97 18.41
CA ASP A 186 -19.93 -22.83 17.47
C ASP A 186 -20.92 -21.73 17.89
N THR A 187 -20.82 -21.25 19.12
CA THR A 187 -21.66 -20.17 19.67
C THR A 187 -20.90 -18.85 19.67
N VAL A 188 -21.37 -17.88 18.89
CA VAL A 188 -20.84 -16.52 18.86
C VAL A 188 -21.32 -15.75 20.09
N THR A 189 -20.44 -15.54 21.08
CA THR A 189 -20.77 -14.79 22.31
C THR A 189 -20.28 -13.34 22.29
N ARG A 190 -19.34 -13.01 21.41
CA ARG A 190 -18.70 -11.69 21.32
C ARG A 190 -18.46 -11.30 19.87
N ILE A 191 -18.54 -10.00 19.63
CA ILE A 191 -18.39 -9.39 18.30
C ILE A 191 -17.32 -8.32 18.41
N LEU A 192 -16.28 -8.44 17.61
CA LEU A 192 -15.33 -7.36 17.38
C LEU A 192 -15.77 -6.59 16.14
N ILE A 193 -15.90 -5.28 16.25
CA ILE A 193 -16.18 -4.38 15.13
C ILE A 193 -14.95 -3.53 14.91
N ALA A 194 -14.30 -3.69 13.76
CA ALA A 194 -13.05 -3.01 13.41
C ALA A 194 -13.08 -2.59 11.92
N PRO A 195 -13.61 -1.40 11.58
CA PRO A 195 -13.79 -0.94 10.19
C PRO A 195 -12.49 -0.42 9.55
N GLY A 196 -11.33 -0.61 10.18
CA GLY A 196 -10.05 -0.05 9.74
C GLY A 196 -9.70 1.28 10.42
N MET A 197 -8.66 1.96 9.92
CA MET A 197 -8.04 3.10 10.62
C MET A 197 -8.93 4.35 10.69
N VAL A 198 -9.71 4.64 9.64
CA VAL A 198 -10.38 5.95 9.49
C VAL A 198 -11.87 5.90 9.82
N ASP A 199 -12.52 4.74 9.72
CA ASP A 199 -13.99 4.60 9.82
C ASP A 199 -14.77 5.75 9.15
N GLY A 200 -14.37 6.12 7.92
CA GLY A 200 -14.82 7.37 7.29
C GLY A 200 -16.34 7.48 7.09
N SER A 201 -17.05 6.35 7.13
CA SER A 201 -18.52 6.27 7.03
C SER A 201 -19.23 5.98 8.37
N GLY A 202 -18.49 5.94 9.48
CA GLY A 202 -19.03 5.72 10.82
C GLY A 202 -19.71 4.35 10.97
N LEU A 203 -19.13 3.31 10.39
CA LEU A 203 -19.68 1.95 10.41
C LEU A 203 -19.62 1.35 11.81
N ALA A 204 -18.56 1.60 12.59
CA ALA A 204 -18.45 1.02 13.93
C ALA A 204 -19.63 1.37 14.84
N PRO A 205 -19.99 2.65 15.04
CA PRO A 205 -21.13 3.01 15.88
C PRO A 205 -22.46 2.53 15.30
N ARG A 206 -22.62 2.56 13.96
CA ARG A 206 -23.83 2.05 13.29
C ARG A 206 -24.03 0.56 13.53
N THR A 207 -22.99 -0.25 13.30
CA THR A 207 -23.04 -1.70 13.52
C THR A 207 -23.22 -2.07 15.00
N ALA A 208 -22.62 -1.32 15.92
CA ALA A 208 -22.81 -1.51 17.35
C ALA A 208 -24.27 -1.24 17.78
N SER A 209 -24.87 -0.15 17.29
CA SER A 209 -26.25 0.24 17.60
C SER A 209 -27.31 -0.68 16.99
N ALA A 210 -27.00 -1.35 15.88
CA ALA A 210 -27.92 -2.28 15.21
C ALA A 210 -28.12 -3.60 15.97
N ARG A 211 -27.30 -3.89 17.00
CA ARG A 211 -27.43 -5.11 17.79
C ARG A 211 -28.38 -4.91 18.97
N ARG A 212 -29.64 -5.30 18.78
CA ARG A 212 -30.42 -5.93 19.85
C ARG A 212 -29.94 -7.38 19.93
N ILE A 213 -29.07 -7.68 20.89
CA ILE A 213 -28.79 -9.07 21.25
C ILE A 213 -30.03 -9.54 22.03
N SER A 214 -30.93 -10.28 21.37
CA SER A 214 -32.01 -11.03 22.03
C SER A 214 -31.46 -12.29 22.66
#